data_AF-A0A3D5UYS6-F1
#
_entry.id   AF-A0A3D5UYS6-F1
#
_cell.length_a   1.000
_cell.length_b   1.000
_cell.length_c   1.000
_cell.angle_alpha   90.00
_cell.angle_beta   90.00
_cell.angle_gamma   90.00
#
_symmetry.space_group_name_H-M   'P 1'
#
loop_
_entity.id
_entity.type
_entity.pdbx_description
1 polymer ?
#
loop_
_entity_poly.entity_id
_entity_poly.type
_entity_poly.pdbx_seq_one_letter_code
_entity_poly.pdbx_strand_id
1 'polypeptide(L)'
;TRNAQVALYQSGEVDFLVATDAIGMGLNMDVDHVAFASTGKFDGRQHRPLQVSELAQIAGRAGRYMNDGTFGVTGDATVPS
;
A
#
# COMPACT_ATOMS: atom_id res chain seq x y z
N THR A 1 -8.32 -13.66 10.28
CA THR A 1 -7.81 -14.07 8.95
C THR A 1 -7.57 -12.83 8.10
N ARG A 2 -6.74 -12.91 7.04
CA ARG A 2 -6.44 -11.77 6.15
C ARG A 2 -7.71 -11.07 5.62
N ASN A 3 -8.75 -11.84 5.27
CA ASN A 3 -10.04 -11.30 4.80
C ASN A 3 -10.85 -10.59 5.89
N ALA A 4 -10.72 -11.00 7.16
CA ALA A 4 -11.41 -10.32 8.27
C ALA A 4 -10.82 -8.92 8.51
N GLN A 5 -9.50 -8.75 8.38
CA GLN A 5 -8.85 -7.43 8.49
C GLN A 5 -9.28 -6.47 7.37
N VAL A 6 -9.49 -7.00 6.16
CA VAL A 6 -10.04 -6.22 5.04
C VAL A 6 -11.49 -5.84 5.29
N ALA A 7 -12.31 -6.76 5.82
CA ALA A 7 -13.70 -6.49 6.14
C ALA A 7 -13.84 -5.36 7.19
N LEU A 8 -12.99 -5.36 8.23
CA LEU A 8 -12.96 -4.30 9.25
C LEU A 8 -12.61 -2.92 8.65
N TYR A 9 -11.65 -2.89 7.73
CA TYR A 9 -11.27 -1.65 7.05
C TYR A 9 -12.39 -1.15 6.11
N GLN A 10 -13.01 -2.06 5.37
CA GLN A 10 -14.12 -1.71 4.48
C GLN A 10 -15.40 -1.33 5.23
N SER A 11 -15.63 -1.85 6.43
CA SER A 11 -16.75 -1.46 7.30
C SER A 11 -16.53 -0.11 7.98
N GLY A 12 -15.31 0.44 7.93
CA GLY A 12 -14.93 1.67 8.62
C GLY A 12 -14.71 1.48 10.13
N GLU A 13 -14.60 0.23 10.60
CA GLU A 13 -14.25 -0.08 12.00
C GLU A 13 -12.79 0.22 12.32
N VAL A 14 -11.93 0.29 11.30
CA VAL A 14 -10.54 0.74 11.42
C VAL A 14 -10.20 1.77 10.36
N ASP A 15 -9.51 2.83 10.77
CA ASP A 15 -9.15 3.96 9.90
C ASP A 15 -7.92 3.66 9.03
N PHE A 16 -7.04 2.76 9.48
CA PHE A 16 -5.77 2.47 8.82
C PHE A 16 -5.48 0.97 8.76
N LEU A 17 -4.92 0.52 7.65
CA LEU A 17 -4.41 -0.84 7.47
C LEU A 17 -2.91 -0.76 7.16
N VAL A 18 -2.07 -1.38 8.00
CA VAL A 18 -0.63 -1.50 7.76
C VAL A 18 -0.33 -2.87 7.15
N ALA A 19 0.47 -2.88 6.08
CA ALA A 19 0.63 -4.04 5.23
C ALA A 19 2.01 -4.13 4.58
N THR A 20 2.46 -5.36 4.29
CA THR A 20 3.58 -5.59 3.36
C THR A 20 3.07 -5.68 1.92
N ASP A 21 3.98 -5.64 0.94
CA ASP A 21 3.72 -5.77 -0.51
C ASP A 21 2.76 -6.92 -0.88
N ALA A 22 2.77 -8.01 -0.13
CA ALA A 22 1.88 -9.16 -0.29
C ALA A 22 0.39 -8.82 -0.21
N ILE A 23 -0.01 -7.76 0.51
CA ILE A 23 -1.41 -7.32 0.60
C ILE A 23 -1.91 -6.75 -0.73
N GLY A 24 -1.10 -5.93 -1.42
CA GLY A 24 -1.46 -5.31 -2.69
C GLY A 24 -1.74 -6.31 -3.83
N MET A 25 -1.11 -7.48 -3.78
CA MET A 25 -1.22 -8.52 -4.82
C MET A 25 -2.40 -9.50 -4.63
N GLY A 26 -3.08 -9.52 -3.48
CA GLY A 26 -4.00 -10.61 -3.14
C GLY A 26 -5.32 -10.21 -2.49
N LEU A 27 -5.62 -8.91 -2.41
CA LEU A 27 -6.89 -8.40 -1.89
C LEU A 27 -7.49 -7.44 -2.89
N ASN A 28 -8.77 -7.62 -3.21
CA ASN A 28 -9.53 -6.67 -4.03
C ASN A 28 -10.08 -5.56 -3.12
N MET A 29 -9.21 -4.65 -2.71
CA MET A 29 -9.59 -3.49 -1.91
C MET A 29 -9.02 -2.23 -2.54
N ASP A 30 -9.90 -1.25 -2.72
CA ASP A 30 -9.55 0.10 -3.11
C ASP A 30 -9.53 0.95 -1.83
N VAL A 31 -8.48 1.75 -1.65
CA VAL A 31 -8.23 2.58 -0.45
C VAL A 31 -8.12 4.04 -0.86
N ASP A 32 -8.53 4.98 -0.01
CA ASP A 32 -8.53 6.39 -0.42
C ASP A 32 -7.10 7.00 -0.46
N HIS A 33 -6.23 6.54 0.44
CA HIS A 33 -4.84 6.98 0.53
C HIS A 33 -3.88 5.80 0.70
N VAL A 34 -2.73 5.87 0.02
CA VAL A 34 -1.62 4.91 0.18
C VAL A 34 -0.38 5.64 0.66
N ALA A 35 0.12 5.28 1.84
CA ALA A 35 1.39 5.78 2.35
C ALA A 35 2.46 4.68 2.37
N PHE A 36 3.56 4.88 1.66
CA PHE A 36 4.73 4.00 1.70
C PHE A 36 5.54 4.28 2.96
N ALA A 37 5.59 3.31 3.87
CA ALA A 37 6.45 3.36 5.06
C ALA A 37 7.94 3.06 4.75
N SER A 38 8.22 2.50 3.56
CA SER A 38 9.56 2.30 3.02
C SER A 38 9.45 2.17 1.50
N THR A 39 10.45 2.68 0.79
CA THR A 39 10.58 2.52 -0.66
C THR A 39 11.59 1.44 -1.04
N GLY A 40 12.12 0.71 -0.05
CA GLY A 40 12.96 -0.47 -0.22
C GLY A 40 12.34 -1.73 0.38
N LYS A 41 12.64 -2.88 -0.22
CA LYS A 41 12.23 -4.21 0.25
C LYS A 41 13.41 -5.18 0.23
N PHE A 42 13.29 -6.24 1.01
CA PHE A 42 14.16 -7.41 0.90
C PHE A 42 13.55 -8.36 -0.14
N ASP A 43 14.34 -8.74 -1.16
CA ASP A 43 13.87 -9.64 -2.23
C ASP A 43 14.20 -11.12 -2.00
N GLY A 44 14.65 -11.46 -0.78
CA GLY A 44 15.17 -12.78 -0.45
C GLY A 44 16.69 -12.89 -0.52
N ARG A 45 17.38 -11.88 -1.10
CA ARG A 45 18.85 -11.84 -1.20
C ARG A 45 19.43 -10.55 -0.65
N GLN A 46 18.84 -9.40 -0.99
CA GLN A 46 19.32 -8.10 -0.54
C GLN A 46 18.18 -7.11 -0.35
N HIS A 47 18.47 -6.04 0.39
CA HIS A 47 17.60 -4.87 0.43
C HIS A 47 17.83 -4.05 -0.84
N ARG A 48 16.75 -3.86 -1.61
CA ARG A 48 16.75 -3.07 -2.84
C ARG A 48 15.57 -2.09 -2.87
N PRO A 49 15.65 -1.00 -3.64
CA PRO A 49 14.50 -0.17 -3.94
C PRO A 49 13.36 -0.99 -4.58
N LEU A 50 12.12 -0.57 -4.35
CA LEU A 50 10.96 -1.02 -5.11
C LEU A 50 11.14 -0.65 -6.58
N GLN A 51 10.79 -1.56 -7.47
CA GLN A 51 10.71 -1.26 -8.89
C GLN A 51 9.51 -0.34 -9.16
N VAL A 52 9.59 0.42 -10.24
CA VAL A 52 8.49 1.32 -10.67
C VAL A 52 7.17 0.56 -10.83
N SER A 53 7.22 -0.68 -11.31
CA SER A 53 6.04 -1.55 -11.42
C SER A 53 5.45 -1.93 -10.06
N GLU A 54 6.28 -2.22 -9.06
CA GLU A 54 5.85 -2.53 -7.69
C GLU A 54 5.22 -1.28 -7.03
N LEU A 55 5.85 -0.12 -7.19
CA LEU A 55 5.31 1.16 -6.74
C LEU A 55 3.96 1.47 -7.40
N ALA A 56 3.86 1.35 -8.73
CA ALA A 56 2.63 1.61 -9.47
C ALA A 56 1.49 0.66 -9.08
N GLN A 57 1.80 -0.63 -8.85
CA GLN A 57 0.79 -1.59 -8.42
C GLN A 57 0.21 -1.27 -7.03
N ILE A 58 1.05 -0.80 -6.11
CA ILE A 58 0.63 -0.44 -4.75
C ILE A 58 -0.06 0.93 -4.75
N ALA A 59 0.54 1.94 -5.36
CA ALA A 59 -0.01 3.30 -5.46
C ALA A 59 -1.33 3.33 -6.24
N GLY A 60 -1.49 2.46 -7.24
CA GLY A 60 -2.74 2.33 -8.01
C GLY A 60 -3.94 1.81 -7.21
N ARG A 61 -3.75 1.42 -5.94
CA ARG A 61 -4.85 1.15 -5.00
C ARG A 61 -5.41 2.41 -4.35
N ALA A 62 -4.71 3.54 -4.46
CA ALA A 62 -5.19 4.84 -3.99
C ALA A 62 -6.30 5.34 -4.92
N GLY A 63 -7.47 5.61 -4.35
CA GLY A 63 -8.64 6.15 -5.02
C GLY A 63 -9.76 5.12 -5.17
N ARG A 64 -10.97 5.64 -5.40
CA ARG A 64 -12.17 4.83 -5.67
C ARG A 64 -13.02 5.51 -6.71
N TYR A 65 -13.40 4.75 -7.75
CA TYR A 65 -14.53 4.98 -8.65
C TYR A 65 -14.64 6.40 -9.28
N MET A 66 -14.97 7.42 -8.48
CA MET A 66 -15.25 8.81 -8.85
C MET A 66 -14.42 9.85 -8.06
N ASN A 67 -13.56 9.44 -7.12
CA ASN A 67 -12.70 10.32 -6.33
C ASN A 67 -11.22 10.00 -6.58
N ASP A 68 -10.43 11.05 -6.81
CA ASP A 68 -8.99 10.95 -6.93
C ASP A 68 -8.38 10.49 -5.60
N GLY A 69 -7.61 9.41 -5.66
CA GLY A 69 -6.81 8.94 -4.53
C GLY A 69 -5.51 9.73 -4.40
N THR A 70 -4.89 9.61 -3.24
CA THR A 70 -3.54 10.18 -3.02
C THR A 70 -2.57 9.09 -2.59
N PHE A 71 -1.33 9.20 -3.04
CA PHE A 71 -0.25 8.35 -2.57
C PHE A 71 0.97 9.18 -2.19
N GLY A 72 1.74 8.69 -1.24
CA GLY A 72 2.92 9.38 -0.73
C GLY A 72 3.80 8.48 0.12
N VAL A 73 4.82 9.06 0.73
CA VAL A 73 5.67 8.38 1.70
C VAL A 73 5.32 8.85 3.12
N THR A 74 5.51 8.01 4.13
CA THR A 74 5.44 8.49 5.53
C THR A 74 6.66 9.38 5.82
N GLY A 75 6.57 10.22 6.86
CA GLY A 75 7.64 11.18 7.19
C GLY A 75 9.03 10.55 7.43
N ASP A 76 9.05 9.27 7.79
CA ASP A 76 10.28 8.50 8.05
C ASP A 76 10.82 7.75 6.80
N ALA A 77 10.05 7.72 5.71
CA ALA A 77 10.39 6.96 4.52
C ALA A 77 11.15 7.82 3.50
N THR A 78 12.28 7.30 3.03
CA THR A 78 13.11 7.96 2.01
C THR A 78 12.38 8.00 0.67
N VAL A 79 12.18 9.20 0.12
CA VAL A 79 11.67 9.39 -1.25
C VAL A 79 12.74 8.87 -2.22
N PRO A 80 12.38 8.06 -3.24
CA PRO A 80 13.33 7.63 -4.24
C PRO A 80 13.81 8.86 -5.00
N SER A 81 15.13 9.08 -5.02
CA SER A 81 15.80 10.14 -5.78
C SER A 81 15.78 9.88 -7.28
#